data_AF-A0AB35MAN4-F1
#
_entry.id   AF-A0AB35MAN4-F1
#
_cell.length_a   1.000
_cell.length_b   1.000
_cell.length_c   1.000
_cell.angle_alpha   90.00
_cell.angle_beta   90.00
_cell.angle_gamma   90.00
#
_symmetry.space_group_name_H-M   'P 1'
#
loop_
_entity.id
_entity.type
_entity.pdbx_description
1 polymer ?
#
loop_
_entity_poly.entity_id
_entity_poly.type
_entity_poly.pdbx_seq_one_letter_code
_entity_poly.pdbx_strand_id
1 'polypeptide(L)'
;MLKGKELDALIEQRDVLKGLNSTLGITAITMTVFFILYAILLGKTASDQFLGIKSWIESTLGWYHVLVMFSTFVVCLYVMCSRVGKIRLGRDDERPEFSNFAWFSMLFGCGTGAGMLFFSMSEP
;
A
#
# COMPACT_ATOMS: atom_id res chain seq x y z
N MET A 1 20.30 28.15 5.50
CA MET A 1 21.08 26.96 5.12
C MET A 1 21.48 26.22 6.39
N LEU A 2 20.59 25.39 6.94
CA LEU A 2 20.86 24.63 8.16
C LEU A 2 21.52 23.30 7.76
N LYS A 3 22.64 23.01 8.44
CA LYS A 3 23.62 21.96 8.13
C LYS A 3 23.03 20.61 8.53
N GLY A 4 23.12 19.60 7.65
CA GLY A 4 22.47 18.29 7.82
C GLY A 4 22.60 17.66 9.20
N LYS A 5 23.74 17.85 9.88
CA LYS A 5 23.99 17.35 11.24
C LYS A 5 23.09 17.94 12.34
N GLU A 6 22.66 19.20 12.19
CA GLU A 6 21.72 19.84 13.14
C GLU A 6 20.28 19.34 12.89
N LEU A 7 19.96 19.01 11.63
CA LEU A 7 18.70 18.39 11.27
C LEU A 7 18.62 16.96 11.86
N ASP A 8 19.71 16.21 11.73
CA ASP A 8 19.84 14.83 12.24
C ASP A 8 19.68 14.78 13.76
N ALA A 9 20.27 15.74 14.49
CA ALA A 9 20.13 15.86 15.94
C ALA A 9 18.70 16.20 16.40
N LEU A 10 17.97 17.03 15.64
CA LEU A 10 16.56 17.36 15.94
C LEU A 10 15.59 16.23 15.59
N ILE A 11 15.95 15.37 14.64
CA ILE A 11 15.18 14.18 14.27
C ILE A 11 15.36 13.06 15.30
N GLU A 12 16.57 12.88 15.83
CA GLU A 12 16.91 11.86 16.82
C GLU A 12 16.25 12.10 18.19
N GLN A 13 15.87 13.35 18.50
CA GLN A 13 15.18 13.70 19.76
C GLN A 13 13.66 13.40 19.75
N ARG A 14 13.06 13.09 18.59
CA ARG A 14 11.66 12.63 18.49
C ARG A 14 11.63 11.11 18.42
N ASP A 15 11.31 10.48 19.54
CA ASP A 15 11.12 9.03 19.76
C ASP A 15 10.27 8.30 18.68
N VAL A 16 9.54 9.06 17.84
CA VAL A 16 8.67 8.59 16.75
C VAL A 16 9.43 8.10 15.51
N LEU A 17 10.71 8.43 15.33
CA LEU A 17 11.50 8.08 14.13
C LEU A 17 12.73 7.21 14.42
N LYS A 18 12.82 6.64 15.63
CA LYS A 18 13.96 5.81 16.03
C LYS A 18 13.96 4.50 15.24
N GLY A 19 14.97 4.32 14.38
CA GLY A 19 15.13 3.14 13.51
C GLY A 19 14.58 3.28 12.08
N LEU A 20 14.01 4.44 11.72
CA LEU A 20 13.57 4.72 10.35
C LEU A 20 14.68 5.41 9.56
N ASN A 21 14.82 5.12 8.26
CA ASN A 21 15.69 5.91 7.39
C ASN A 21 15.13 7.33 7.28
N SER A 22 15.82 8.29 7.90
CA SER A 22 15.40 9.69 8.03
C SER A 22 15.05 10.33 6.69
N THR A 23 15.73 9.94 5.61
CA THR A 23 15.46 10.49 4.27
C THR A 23 14.07 10.09 3.77
N LEU A 24 13.66 8.84 3.97
CA LEU A 24 12.35 8.33 3.54
C LEU A 24 11.21 8.92 4.37
N GLY A 25 11.39 8.99 5.69
CA GLY A 25 10.38 9.54 6.60
C GLY A 25 10.09 11.02 6.34
N ILE A 26 11.14 11.83 6.17
CA ILE A 26 10.98 13.26 5.88
C ILE A 26 10.34 13.45 4.51
N THR A 27 10.79 12.73 3.48
CA THR A 27 10.25 12.87 2.11
C THR A 27 8.76 12.52 2.06
N ALA A 28 8.33 11.43 2.72
CA ALA A 28 6.93 11.03 2.74
C ALA A 28 6.04 12.05 3.47
N ILE A 29 6.50 12.57 4.62
CA ILE A 29 5.76 13.59 5.39
C ILE A 29 5.66 14.88 4.57
N THR A 30 6.76 15.36 4.01
CA THR A 30 6.77 16.58 3.20
C THR A 30 5.84 16.45 1.99
N MET A 31 5.88 15.31 1.28
CA MET A 31 5.00 15.09 0.13
C MET A 31 3.52 15.06 0.55
N THR A 32 3.19 14.39 1.65
CA THR A 32 1.82 14.31 2.17
C THR A 32 1.28 15.68 2.58
N VAL A 33 2.04 16.44 3.36
CA VAL A 33 1.63 17.79 3.81
C VAL A 33 1.47 18.73 2.63
N PHE A 34 2.36 18.66 1.64
CA PHE A 34 2.24 19.45 0.41
C PHE A 34 0.93 19.16 -0.33
N PHE A 35 0.58 17.89 -0.53
CA PHE A 35 -0.67 17.51 -1.18
C PHE A 35 -1.91 17.98 -0.41
N ILE A 36 -1.88 17.89 0.92
CA ILE A 36 -2.98 18.38 1.77
C ILE A 36 -3.16 19.89 1.62
N LEU A 37 -2.08 20.67 1.70
CA LEU A 37 -2.13 22.13 1.56
C LEU A 37 -2.62 22.54 0.17
N TYR A 38 -2.16 21.86 -0.89
CA TYR A 38 -2.62 22.09 -2.25
C TYR A 38 -4.13 21.84 -2.40
N ALA A 39 -4.63 20.73 -1.84
CA ALA A 39 -6.04 20.37 -1.91
C ALA A 39 -6.95 21.34 -1.13
N ILE A 40 -6.49 21.88 0.01
CA ILE A 40 -7.27 22.83 0.82
C ILE A 40 -7.37 24.20 0.13
N LEU A 41 -6.27 24.69 -0.46
CA LEU A 41 -6.22 26.02 -1.06
C LEU A 41 -6.90 26.09 -2.43
N LEU A 42 -6.80 25.03 -3.24
CA LEU A 42 -7.29 24.99 -4.63
C LEU A 42 -8.23 23.81 -4.89
N GLY A 43 -9.12 23.48 -3.93
CA GLY A 43 -9.94 22.26 -3.97
C GLY A 43 -10.71 22.00 -5.27
N LYS A 44 -11.26 23.05 -5.91
CA LYS A 44 -11.98 22.90 -7.18
C LYS A 44 -11.06 22.53 -8.34
N THR A 45 -9.98 23.30 -8.54
CA THR A 45 -8.98 23.04 -9.59
C THR A 45 -8.26 21.71 -9.38
N ALA A 46 -7.95 21.36 -8.13
CA ALA A 46 -7.34 20.08 -7.77
C ALA A 46 -8.27 18.92 -8.13
N SER A 47 -9.56 19.03 -7.83
CA SER A 47 -10.55 18.01 -8.18
C SER A 47 -10.65 17.81 -9.69
N ASP A 48 -10.80 18.89 -10.47
CA ASP A 48 -10.90 18.80 -11.93
C ASP A 48 -9.63 18.18 -12.56
N GLN A 49 -8.45 18.55 -12.05
CA GLN A 49 -7.18 17.96 -12.48
C GLN A 49 -7.09 16.47 -12.13
N PHE A 50 -7.46 16.07 -10.91
CA PHE A 50 -7.42 14.67 -10.50
C PHE A 50 -8.40 13.81 -11.30
N LEU A 51 -9.62 14.30 -11.57
CA LEU A 51 -10.57 13.59 -12.43
C LEU A 51 -10.06 13.49 -13.88
N GLY A 52 -9.47 14.56 -14.43
CA GLY A 52 -8.89 14.55 -15.77
C GLY A 52 -7.75 13.55 -15.91
N ILE A 53 -6.84 13.52 -14.93
CA ILE A 53 -5.72 12.55 -14.90
C ILE A 53 -6.26 11.12 -14.73
N LYS A 54 -7.21 10.91 -13.81
CA LYS A 54 -7.83 9.59 -13.61
C LYS A 54 -8.45 9.08 -14.91
N SER A 55 -9.26 9.89 -15.59
CA SER A 55 -9.89 9.52 -16.85
C SER A 55 -8.87 9.22 -17.96
N TRP A 56 -7.79 10.00 -18.03
CA TRP A 56 -6.71 9.74 -18.98
C TRP A 56 -5.97 8.42 -18.71
N ILE A 57 -5.70 8.13 -17.43
CA ILE A 57 -5.10 6.85 -16.99
C ILE A 57 -6.03 5.70 -17.38
N GLU A 58 -7.33 5.78 -17.08
CA GLU A 58 -8.29 4.73 -17.43
C GLU A 58 -8.40 4.52 -18.94
N SER A 59 -8.46 5.59 -19.73
CA SER A 59 -8.56 5.48 -21.19
C SER A 59 -7.30 4.93 -21.83
N THR A 60 -6.12 5.22 -21.30
CA THR A 60 -4.84 4.85 -21.92
C THR A 60 -4.30 3.53 -21.37
N LEU A 61 -4.43 3.31 -20.06
CA LEU A 61 -3.89 2.16 -19.32
C LEU A 61 -4.98 1.16 -18.91
N GLY A 62 -6.25 1.36 -19.27
CA GLY A 62 -7.34 0.45 -18.90
C GLY A 62 -7.11 -0.99 -19.39
N TRP A 63 -6.65 -1.16 -20.63
CA TRP A 63 -6.32 -2.49 -21.18
C TRP A 63 -5.17 -3.15 -20.42
N TYR A 64 -4.14 -2.37 -20.05
CA TYR A 64 -3.00 -2.85 -19.29
C TYR A 64 -3.43 -3.23 -17.87
N HIS A 65 -4.29 -2.44 -17.23
CA HIS A 65 -4.83 -2.73 -15.91
C HIS A 65 -5.58 -4.07 -15.88
N VAL A 66 -6.46 -4.32 -16.86
CA VAL A 66 -7.17 -5.61 -16.99
C VAL A 66 -6.20 -6.77 -17.17
N LEU A 67 -5.18 -6.60 -18.01
CA LEU A 67 -4.13 -7.60 -18.22
C LEU A 67 -3.36 -7.89 -16.91
N VAL A 68 -2.96 -6.86 -16.16
CA VAL A 68 -2.26 -7.02 -14.89
C VAL A 68 -3.09 -7.80 -13.87
N MET A 69 -4.38 -7.47 -13.73
CA MET A 69 -5.28 -8.19 -12.83
C MET A 69 -5.41 -9.66 -13.22
N PHE A 70 -5.63 -9.93 -14.50
CA PHE A 70 -5.68 -11.30 -15.02
C PHE A 70 -4.36 -12.04 -14.83
N SER A 71 -3.23 -11.39 -15.11
CA SER A 71 -1.89 -11.98 -14.97
C SER A 71 -1.58 -12.33 -13.52
N THR A 72 -1.94 -11.47 -12.56
CA THR A 72 -1.79 -11.74 -11.13
C THR A 72 -2.61 -12.96 -10.72
N PHE A 73 -3.85 -13.05 -11.19
CA PHE A 73 -4.70 -14.22 -10.95
C PHE A 73 -4.10 -15.50 -11.51
N VAL A 74 -3.60 -15.46 -12.75
CA VAL A 74 -2.91 -16.60 -13.39
C VAL A 74 -1.64 -16.97 -12.63
N VAL A 75 -0.86 -16.00 -12.16
CA VAL A 75 0.33 -16.26 -11.33
C VAL A 75 -0.04 -16.93 -10.02
N CYS A 76 -1.10 -16.50 -9.33
CA CYS A 76 -1.60 -17.16 -8.12
C CYS A 76 -2.02 -18.61 -8.39
N LEU A 77 -2.76 -18.87 -9.47
CA LEU A 77 -3.13 -20.22 -9.87
C LEU A 77 -1.91 -21.07 -10.21
N TYR A 78 -0.96 -20.50 -10.95
CA TYR A 78 0.29 -21.17 -11.29
C TYR A 78 1.08 -21.54 -10.04
N VAL A 79 1.24 -20.63 -9.08
CA VAL A 79 1.92 -20.92 -7.81
C VAL A 79 1.20 -22.01 -7.03
N MET A 80 -0.14 -21.99 -7.00
CA MET A 80 -0.96 -22.99 -6.31
C MET A 80 -0.81 -24.40 -6.91
N CYS A 81 -0.82 -24.53 -8.24
CA CYS A 81 -0.72 -25.83 -8.92
C CYS A 81 0.74 -26.30 -9.14
N SER A 82 1.70 -25.38 -9.12
CA SER A 82 3.11 -25.67 -9.38
C SER A 82 3.82 -26.30 -8.17
N ARG A 83 5.03 -26.85 -8.42
CA ARG A 83 5.92 -27.37 -7.37
C ARG A 83 6.34 -26.29 -6.37
N VAL A 84 6.32 -25.03 -6.79
CA VAL A 84 6.66 -23.87 -5.94
C VAL A 84 5.69 -23.72 -4.77
N GLY A 85 4.40 -24.01 -4.95
CA GLY A 85 3.41 -23.95 -3.87
C GLY A 85 3.58 -25.02 -2.79
N LYS A 86 4.41 -26.05 -3.04
CA LYS A 86 4.73 -27.09 -2.04
C LYS A 86 5.90 -26.71 -1.15
N ILE A 87 6.61 -25.62 -1.46
CA ILE A 87 7.77 -25.17 -0.71
C ILE A 87 7.26 -24.48 0.56
N ARG A 88 7.76 -24.92 1.72
CA ARG A 88 7.46 -24.28 3.00
C ARG A 88 8.30 -23.00 3.11
N LEU A 89 7.65 -21.88 3.43
CA LEU A 89 8.29 -20.59 3.70
C LEU A 89 8.85 -20.61 5.13
N GLY A 90 10.03 -21.18 5.30
CA GLY A 90 10.69 -21.37 6.59
C GLY A 90 11.87 -22.33 6.45
N ARG A 91 12.48 -22.72 7.56
CA ARG A 91 13.47 -23.80 7.56
C ARG A 91 12.75 -25.15 7.35
N ASP A 92 13.43 -26.13 6.78
CA ASP A 92 12.82 -27.42 6.43
C ASP A 92 12.20 -28.15 7.64
N ASP A 93 12.70 -27.88 8.84
CA ASP A 93 12.27 -28.44 10.12
C ASP A 93 11.30 -27.56 10.92
N GLU A 94 10.99 -26.36 10.46
CA GLU A 94 10.07 -25.45 11.14
C GLU A 94 8.61 -25.87 10.99
N ARG A 95 7.87 -25.75 12.09
CA ARG A 95 6.42 -25.99 12.16
C ARG A 95 5.69 -24.64 12.10
N PRO A 96 4.46 -24.60 11.57
CA PRO A 96 3.67 -23.37 11.55
C PRO A 96 3.50 -22.81 12.98
N GLU A 97 3.81 -21.53 13.17
CA GLU A 97 3.71 -20.84 14.46
C GLU A 97 2.25 -20.69 14.93
N PHE A 98 1.32 -20.58 13.99
CA PHE A 98 -0.11 -20.45 14.25
C PHE A 98 -0.88 -21.68 13.79
N SER A 99 -1.92 -22.05 14.55
CA SER A 99 -2.90 -23.05 14.12
C SER A 99 -3.60 -22.60 12.83
N ASN A 100 -4.00 -23.56 11.98
CA ASN A 100 -4.70 -23.27 10.72
C ASN A 100 -5.89 -22.32 10.93
N PHE A 101 -6.67 -22.49 12.00
CA PHE A 101 -7.82 -21.64 12.29
C PHE A 101 -7.43 -20.19 12.65
N ALA A 102 -6.36 -20.02 13.44
CA ALA A 102 -5.85 -18.70 13.78
C ALA A 102 -5.25 -18.00 12.55
N TRP A 103 -4.55 -18.75 11.68
CA TRP A 103 -4.01 -18.24 10.43
C TRP A 103 -5.11 -17.77 9.46
N PHE A 104 -6.17 -18.58 9.26
CA PHE A 104 -7.31 -18.18 8.44
C PHE A 104 -8.00 -16.91 8.99
N SER A 105 -8.14 -16.82 10.31
CA SER A 105 -8.72 -15.65 10.97
C SER A 105 -7.87 -14.39 10.74
N MET A 106 -6.54 -14.51 10.76
CA MET A 106 -5.61 -13.41 10.48
C MET A 106 -5.68 -12.94 9.02
N LEU A 107 -5.78 -13.88 8.07
CA LEU A 107 -5.97 -13.55 6.66
C LEU A 107 -7.29 -12.82 6.41
N PHE A 108 -8.38 -13.28 7.03
CA PHE A 108 -9.67 -12.63 6.92
C PHE A 108 -9.62 -11.22 7.52
N GLY A 109 -9.06 -11.06 8.73
CA GLY A 109 -8.92 -9.76 9.38
C GLY A 109 -8.05 -8.77 8.60
N CYS A 110 -6.98 -9.23 7.96
CA CYS A 110 -6.14 -8.40 7.09
C CYS A 110 -6.85 -8.01 5.78
N GLY A 111 -7.65 -8.93 5.21
CA GLY A 111 -8.37 -8.70 3.95
C GLY A 111 -9.64 -7.86 4.11
N THR A 112 -10.28 -7.88 5.28
CA THR A 112 -11.52 -7.12 5.51
C THR A 112 -11.26 -5.66 5.87
N GLY A 113 -11.48 -4.76 4.92
CA GLY A 113 -11.35 -3.31 5.13
C GLY A 113 -12.69 -2.55 5.09
N ALA A 114 -12.65 -1.29 5.51
CA ALA A 114 -13.80 -0.38 5.49
C ALA A 114 -14.43 -0.22 4.09
N GLY A 115 -13.65 -0.44 3.02
CA GLY A 115 -14.14 -0.39 1.65
C GLY A 115 -15.30 -1.36 1.39
N MET A 116 -15.23 -2.61 1.88
CA MET A 116 -16.31 -3.57 1.64
C MET A 116 -17.63 -3.16 2.27
N LEU A 117 -17.61 -2.55 3.46
CA LEU A 117 -18.82 -2.05 4.13
C LEU A 117 -19.43 -0.85 3.39
N PHE A 118 -18.59 0.00 2.80
CA PHE A 118 -19.06 1.14 2.01
C PHE A 118 -19.71 0.69 0.70
N PHE A 119 -19.07 -0.23 -0.01
CA PHE A 119 -19.59 -0.73 -1.28
C PHE A 119 -20.80 -1.67 -1.10
N SER A 120 -20.89 -2.45 -0.01
CA SER A 120 -22.05 -3.31 0.25
C SER A 120 -23.38 -2.56 0.43
N MET A 121 -23.32 -1.27 0.79
CA MET A 121 -24.50 -0.41 0.87
C MET A 121 -24.74 0.36 -0.44
N SER A 122 -23.69 0.54 -1.24
CA SER A 122 -23.71 1.41 -2.44
C SER A 122 -24.01 0.65 -3.73
N GLU A 123 -23.65 -0.64 -3.80
CA GLU A 123 -23.94 -1.55 -4.91
C GLU A 123 -24.84 -2.68 -4.37
N PRO A 124 -26.16 -2.67 -4.63
CA PRO A 124 -27.04 -3.79 -4.30
C PRO A 124 -26.81 -5.01 -5.20
#